data_AF-A0A442SRN9-F1
#
_entry.id   AF-A0A442SRN9-F1
#
_cell.length_a   1.000
_cell.length_b   1.000
_cell.length_c   1.000
_cell.angle_alpha   90.00
_cell.angle_beta   90.00
_cell.angle_gamma   90.00
#
_symmetry.space_group_name_H-M   'P 1'
#
loop_
_entity.id
_entity.type
_entity.pdbx_description
1 polymer ?
#
loop_
_entity_poly.entity_id
_entity_poly.type
_entity_poly.pdbx_seq_one_letter_code
_entity_poly.pdbx_strand_id
1 'polypeptide(L)'
;MAKPRIFIGSSRESMETSKAVQDAFDYDSEVVVWDQGTFEPSDYPLESLERELDRADFGIFLFFPDDVTIMRGKQQSTVRDNVLFELGLFVGRLGRKRTFILTPRGADLHLPSDLSGITPVEYEADRADQNMLAAVGPAARRIRQVIQTTGLRPKPANTIVSQATEGTPAEPPGDLLTGFTPHAGWERWECEHAFWLALFRKDEALESEVDAAFRKSEFCASEEELAEWEAWQTYCRMRRGHQGAIGTLQSKVEKFPDNPLLNRYLGQALMRYKDYDRAMVAFQKTLSGATNLEQAARAIALITEAAAGSGKPINRALVVEKLREFPVDGSPADRAALAVAMRLIAQSEGLGVLVQSIDEIRLQIEPDDINLRFATAHQYGDDDADLAMIHYEAIPDVERSGMAWNNLGVSYTRLQVPAKSVSAFKVAAEKGETIADGNLAPKANHSGVFKRGT
;
A
#
# COMPACT_ATOMS: atom_id res chain seq x y z
N MET A 1 32.91 8.89 15.63
CA MET A 1 32.07 7.95 14.85
C MET A 1 31.26 8.77 13.86
N ALA A 2 30.94 8.23 12.68
CA ALA A 2 30.03 8.91 11.76
C ALA A 2 28.65 9.04 12.42
N LYS A 3 28.03 10.23 12.30
CA LYS A 3 26.67 10.47 12.81
C LYS A 3 25.66 9.75 11.91
N PRO A 4 24.66 9.04 12.45
CA PRO A 4 23.58 8.47 11.66
C PRO A 4 22.76 9.59 11.00
N ARG A 5 22.39 9.37 9.74
CA ARG A 5 21.51 10.29 9.03
C ARG A 5 20.05 9.88 9.20
N ILE A 6 19.22 10.81 9.67
CA ILE A 6 17.80 10.59 9.94
C ILE A 6 16.97 11.49 9.03
N PHE A 7 16.03 10.89 8.31
CA PHE A 7 15.02 11.62 7.57
C PHE A 7 13.74 11.77 8.41
N ILE A 8 13.12 12.96 8.41
CA ILE A 8 11.84 13.21 9.07
C ILE A 8 10.75 13.54 8.03
N GLY A 9 9.79 12.63 7.86
CA GLY A 9 8.57 12.83 7.07
C GLY A 9 7.40 13.28 7.94
N SER A 10 6.60 14.23 7.46
CA SER A 10 5.44 14.76 8.20
C SER A 10 4.51 15.55 7.27
N SER A 11 3.31 15.87 7.75
CA SER A 11 2.45 16.86 7.10
C SER A 11 2.97 18.29 7.30
N ARG A 12 2.39 19.27 6.59
CA ARG A 12 2.71 20.70 6.82
C ARG A 12 2.21 21.17 8.18
N GLU A 13 1.10 20.59 8.62
CA GLU A 13 0.39 20.87 9.85
C GLU A 13 1.22 20.43 11.08
N SER A 14 2.08 19.42 10.93
CA SER A 14 2.99 18.89 11.98
C SER A 14 4.39 19.51 11.99
N MET A 15 4.63 20.61 11.27
CA MET A 15 5.97 21.15 11.03
C MET A 15 6.70 21.58 12.32
N GLU A 16 5.97 22.16 13.28
CA GLU A 16 6.56 22.59 14.56
C GLU A 16 7.11 21.40 15.35
N THR A 17 6.35 20.30 15.40
CA THR A 17 6.80 19.05 16.01
C THR A 17 8.01 18.47 15.28
N SER A 18 8.02 18.49 13.93
CA SER A 18 9.15 17.98 13.14
C SER A 18 10.46 18.71 13.44
N LYS A 19 10.41 20.03 13.61
CA LYS A 19 11.57 20.85 14.00
C LYS A 19 12.01 20.58 15.43
N ALA A 20 11.06 20.44 16.37
CA ALA A 20 11.38 20.05 17.74
C ALA A 20 12.05 18.67 17.83
N VAL A 21 11.62 17.70 17.00
CA VAL A 21 12.27 16.39 16.89
C VAL A 21 13.68 16.54 16.35
N GLN A 22 13.88 17.33 15.29
CA GLN A 22 15.21 17.64 14.76
C GLN A 22 16.14 18.23 15.84
N ASP A 23 15.69 19.25 16.56
CA ASP A 23 16.45 19.88 17.66
C ASP A 23 16.84 18.85 18.73
N ALA A 24 15.96 17.89 19.02
CA ALA A 24 16.21 16.84 20.01
C ALA A 24 17.33 15.87 19.61
N PHE A 25 17.76 15.83 18.35
CA PHE A 25 18.80 14.94 17.79
C PHE A 25 20.07 15.68 17.31
N ASP A 26 20.16 17.01 17.46
CA ASP A 26 21.23 17.86 16.92
C ASP A 26 22.66 17.37 17.24
N TYR A 27 22.89 16.94 18.49
CA TYR A 27 24.22 16.53 18.93
C TYR A 27 24.70 15.22 18.34
N ASP A 28 23.80 14.26 18.09
CA ASP A 28 24.17 12.87 17.86
C ASP A 28 23.78 12.31 16.49
N SER A 29 22.96 13.02 15.72
CA SER A 29 22.52 12.58 14.39
C SER A 29 22.57 13.73 13.37
N GLU A 30 22.63 13.40 12.09
CA GLU A 30 22.41 14.35 10.99
C GLU A 30 20.95 14.25 10.58
N VAL A 31 20.12 15.21 11.01
CA VAL A 31 18.67 15.13 10.81
C VAL A 31 18.21 16.11 9.76
N VAL A 32 17.45 15.60 8.78
CA VAL A 32 16.86 16.40 7.69
C VAL A 32 15.34 16.25 7.77
N VAL A 33 14.63 17.37 7.94
CA VAL A 33 13.17 17.40 7.79
C VAL A 33 12.83 17.53 6.32
N TRP A 34 11.72 16.91 5.90
CA TRP A 34 11.27 16.90 4.51
C TRP A 34 11.30 18.31 3.87
N ASP A 35 10.94 19.40 4.56
CA ASP A 35 10.95 20.76 3.96
C ASP A 35 12.33 21.42 3.84
N GLN A 36 13.40 20.81 4.37
CA GLN A 36 14.73 21.42 4.49
C GLN A 36 15.70 20.96 3.41
N GLY A 37 15.49 21.41 2.18
CA GLY A 37 16.38 21.08 1.06
C GLY A 37 16.29 19.62 0.61
N THR A 38 15.28 18.86 1.08
CA THR A 38 14.91 17.58 0.45
C THR A 38 14.28 17.86 -0.93
N PHE A 39 13.47 18.91 -1.05
CA PHE A 39 12.77 19.28 -2.28
C PHE A 39 13.38 20.55 -2.88
N GLU A 40 14.30 20.39 -3.83
CA GLU A 40 14.80 21.51 -4.62
C GLU A 40 13.77 21.92 -5.69
N PRO A 41 13.77 23.20 -6.11
CA PRO A 41 12.96 23.63 -7.24
C PRO A 41 13.27 22.77 -8.48
N SER A 42 12.24 22.13 -9.05
CA SER A 42 12.29 21.22 -10.20
C SER A 42 12.61 19.75 -9.91
N ASP A 43 12.85 19.35 -8.66
CA ASP A 43 12.98 17.93 -8.30
C ASP A 43 11.61 17.29 -7.98
N TYR A 44 11.46 16.01 -8.34
CA TYR A 44 10.28 15.24 -7.98
C TYR A 44 10.24 14.94 -6.51
N PRO A 45 9.10 15.11 -5.82
CA PRO A 45 9.02 14.77 -4.42
C PRO A 45 9.47 13.35 -4.10
N LEU A 46 9.14 12.38 -4.95
CA LEU A 46 9.57 11.02 -4.74
C LEU A 46 11.05 10.76 -5.14
N GLU A 47 11.64 11.45 -6.13
CA GLU A 47 13.09 11.33 -6.42
C GLU A 47 13.95 12.00 -5.35
N SER A 48 13.49 13.14 -4.85
CA SER A 48 14.01 13.78 -3.65
C SER A 48 13.97 12.86 -2.44
N LEU A 49 12.83 12.19 -2.25
CA LEU A 49 12.65 11.23 -1.18
C LEU A 49 13.54 9.99 -1.37
N GLU A 50 13.70 9.48 -2.60
CA GLU A 50 14.58 8.36 -2.93
C GLU A 50 16.05 8.68 -2.67
N ARG A 51 16.52 9.87 -3.06
CA ARG A 51 17.88 10.34 -2.77
C ARG A 51 18.12 10.46 -1.28
N GLU A 52 17.16 10.99 -0.52
CA GLU A 52 17.28 11.02 0.93
C GLU A 52 17.19 9.63 1.55
N LEU A 53 16.40 8.72 0.99
CA LEU A 53 16.26 7.32 1.42
C LEU A 53 17.51 6.46 1.10
N ASP A 54 18.31 6.82 0.10
CA ASP A 54 19.63 6.27 -0.15
C ASP A 54 20.68 6.76 0.86
N ARG A 55 20.55 8.01 1.30
CA ARG A 55 21.46 8.65 2.25
C ARG A 55 21.10 8.35 3.70
N ALA A 56 19.82 8.09 4.00
CA ALA A 56 19.32 7.89 5.34
C ALA A 56 19.73 6.51 5.90
N ASP A 57 20.12 6.53 7.17
CA ASP A 57 20.30 5.33 7.98
C ASP A 57 19.00 4.95 8.70
N PHE A 58 18.16 5.95 8.97
CA PHE A 58 16.88 5.84 9.67
C PHE A 58 15.83 6.84 9.14
N GLY A 59 14.55 6.53 9.32
CA GLY A 59 13.43 7.44 9.04
C GLY A 59 12.51 7.62 10.26
N ILE A 60 11.97 8.81 10.48
CA ILE A 60 10.96 9.12 11.49
C ILE A 60 9.77 9.77 10.78
N PHE A 61 8.56 9.26 10.99
CA PHE A 61 7.34 9.74 10.36
C PHE A 61 6.36 10.25 11.40
N LEU A 62 6.02 11.54 11.34
CA LEU A 62 5.06 12.14 12.25
C LEU A 62 3.64 11.90 11.74
N PHE A 63 2.87 11.23 12.58
CA PHE A 63 1.50 10.84 12.33
C PHE A 63 0.60 11.71 13.18
N PHE A 64 -0.17 12.57 12.51
CA PHE A 64 -1.11 13.49 13.13
C PHE A 64 -2.48 13.33 12.46
N PRO A 65 -3.60 13.57 13.19
CA PRO A 65 -4.96 13.51 12.68
C PRO A 65 -5.30 14.65 11.69
N ASP A 66 -4.54 14.75 10.60
CA ASP A 66 -4.62 15.87 9.65
C ASP A 66 -5.77 15.73 8.64
N ASP A 67 -6.22 14.50 8.35
CA ASP A 67 -7.28 14.21 7.39
C ASP A 67 -8.46 13.45 8.04
N VAL A 68 -9.58 13.40 7.32
CA VAL A 68 -10.78 12.62 7.72
C VAL A 68 -11.15 11.66 6.60
N THR A 69 -11.13 10.36 6.91
CA THR A 69 -11.56 9.30 5.99
C THR A 69 -12.91 8.73 6.42
N ILE A 70 -13.76 8.39 5.46
CA ILE A 70 -15.03 7.69 5.73
C ILE A 70 -14.83 6.19 5.50
N MET A 71 -14.82 5.40 6.57
CA MET A 71 -14.70 3.94 6.51
C MET A 71 -15.92 3.28 7.12
N ARG A 72 -16.55 2.36 6.37
CA ARG A 72 -17.76 1.64 6.79
C ARG A 72 -18.86 2.57 7.32
N GLY A 73 -19.01 3.76 6.71
CA GLY A 73 -20.00 4.76 7.09
C GLY A 73 -19.65 5.64 8.30
N LYS A 74 -18.45 5.48 8.89
CA LYS A 74 -17.97 6.32 10.00
C LYS A 74 -16.86 7.25 9.53
N GLN A 75 -16.95 8.53 9.91
CA GLN A 75 -15.83 9.47 9.77
C GLN A 75 -14.79 9.15 10.84
N GLN A 76 -13.54 8.98 10.42
CA GLN A 76 -12.41 8.74 11.30
C GLN A 76 -11.27 9.67 10.91
N SER A 77 -10.56 10.19 11.91
CA SER A 77 -9.37 10.96 11.60
C SER A 77 -8.21 10.04 11.23
N THR A 78 -7.54 10.37 10.14
CA THR A 78 -6.50 9.56 9.52
C THR A 78 -5.25 10.38 9.28
N VAL A 79 -4.12 9.69 9.21
CA VAL A 79 -2.87 10.27 8.72
C VAL A 79 -3.03 10.61 7.26
N ARG A 80 -2.43 11.71 6.83
CA ARG A 80 -2.38 12.12 5.43
C ARG A 80 -1.75 11.04 4.55
N ASP A 81 -2.41 10.74 3.43
CA ASP A 81 -2.01 9.65 2.51
C ASP A 81 -0.54 9.74 2.06
N ASN A 82 -0.03 10.95 1.86
CA ASN A 82 1.37 11.16 1.46
C ASN A 82 2.36 10.68 2.53
N VAL A 83 2.07 10.93 3.80
CA VAL A 83 2.95 10.51 4.91
C VAL A 83 2.91 8.98 5.08
N LEU A 84 1.75 8.36 4.83
CA LEU A 84 1.61 6.89 4.77
C LEU A 84 2.41 6.28 3.62
N PHE A 85 2.38 6.93 2.45
CA PHE A 85 3.14 6.51 1.28
C PHE A 85 4.66 6.61 1.51
N GLU A 86 5.13 7.75 2.04
CA GLU A 86 6.54 7.96 2.38
C GLU A 86 7.03 6.95 3.42
N LEU A 87 6.22 6.66 4.46
CA LEU A 87 6.50 5.60 5.42
C LEU A 87 6.67 4.24 4.70
N GLY A 88 5.76 3.89 3.79
CA GLY A 88 5.79 2.64 3.04
C GLY A 88 7.10 2.47 2.26
N LEU A 89 7.57 3.54 1.61
CA LEU A 89 8.85 3.54 0.88
C LEU A 89 10.04 3.34 1.81
N PHE A 90 10.08 4.05 2.94
CA PHE A 90 11.16 3.91 3.92
C PHE A 90 11.18 2.53 4.56
N VAL A 91 10.01 1.95 4.86
CA VAL A 91 9.91 0.56 5.33
C VAL A 91 10.40 -0.41 4.25
N GLY A 92 10.05 -0.19 2.98
CA GLY A 92 10.48 -1.03 1.87
C GLY A 92 12.00 -1.04 1.67
N ARG A 93 12.68 0.10 1.88
CA ARG A 93 14.13 0.20 1.67
C ARG A 93 14.97 -0.01 2.93
N LEU A 94 14.62 0.63 4.04
CA LEU A 94 15.40 0.57 5.29
C LEU A 94 14.97 -0.60 6.18
N GLY A 95 13.77 -1.12 5.97
CA GLY A 95 13.16 -2.12 6.84
C GLY A 95 12.58 -1.51 8.11
N ARG A 96 11.62 -2.23 8.71
CA ARG A 96 10.85 -1.79 9.89
C ARG A 96 11.70 -1.41 11.11
N LYS A 97 12.89 -2.01 11.28
CA LYS A 97 13.79 -1.72 12.42
C LYS A 97 14.49 -0.36 12.32
N ARG A 98 14.45 0.27 11.15
CA ARG A 98 15.11 1.55 10.86
C ARG A 98 14.11 2.68 10.58
N THR A 99 12.82 2.41 10.70
CA THR A 99 11.75 3.36 10.39
C THR A 99 10.80 3.47 11.58
N PHE A 100 10.64 4.68 12.10
CA PHE A 100 9.88 4.97 13.32
C PHE A 100 8.65 5.80 13.00
N ILE A 101 7.55 5.55 13.71
CA ILE A 101 6.35 6.37 13.67
C ILE A 101 6.30 7.18 14.96
N LEU A 102 6.01 8.47 14.87
CA LEU A 102 5.86 9.38 16.01
C LEU A 102 4.43 9.92 16.07
N THR A 103 3.74 9.82 17.20
CA THR A 103 2.31 10.22 17.33
C THR A 103 2.04 11.03 18.59
N PRO A 104 1.05 11.93 18.61
CA PRO A 104 0.57 12.53 19.85
C PRO A 104 -0.02 11.47 20.78
N ARG A 105 0.31 11.52 22.07
CA ARG A 105 -0.24 10.65 23.09
C ARG A 105 -1.76 10.83 23.18
N GLY A 106 -2.50 9.75 23.01
CA GLY A 106 -3.96 9.76 23.13
C GLY A 106 -4.72 10.34 21.93
N ALA A 107 -4.07 10.60 20.80
CA ALA A 107 -4.77 10.95 19.57
C ALA A 107 -5.60 9.76 19.04
N ASP A 108 -6.87 10.01 18.72
CA ASP A 108 -7.75 9.04 18.05
C ASP A 108 -7.43 9.01 16.54
N LEU A 109 -6.36 8.31 16.21
CA LEU A 109 -5.79 8.24 14.87
C LEU A 109 -5.97 6.84 14.29
N HIS A 110 -6.78 6.72 13.24
CA HIS A 110 -6.93 5.46 12.55
C HIS A 110 -5.73 5.21 11.61
N LEU A 111 -4.96 4.17 11.91
CA LEU A 111 -3.86 3.70 11.05
C LEU A 111 -4.35 2.56 10.15
N PRO A 112 -3.88 2.51 8.88
CA PRO A 112 -4.10 1.34 8.03
C PRO A 112 -3.73 0.05 8.76
N SER A 113 -4.56 -0.99 8.59
CA SER A 113 -4.34 -2.29 9.25
C SER A 113 -2.98 -2.90 8.91
N ASP A 114 -2.42 -2.58 7.74
CA ASP A 114 -1.08 -3.01 7.30
C ASP A 114 0.07 -2.41 8.14
N LEU A 115 -0.19 -1.31 8.86
CA LEU A 115 0.75 -0.65 9.77
C LEU A 115 0.60 -1.06 11.24
N SER A 116 -0.34 -1.96 11.56
CA SER A 116 -0.62 -2.39 12.94
C SER A 116 0.54 -3.14 13.63
N GLY A 117 1.60 -3.46 12.88
CA GLY A 117 2.82 -4.09 13.39
C GLY A 117 3.97 -3.13 13.71
N ILE A 118 3.79 -1.82 13.52
CA ILE A 118 4.78 -0.80 13.87
C ILE A 118 4.26 -0.03 15.08
N THR A 119 4.84 -0.26 16.27
CA THR A 119 4.45 0.47 17.48
C THR A 119 4.92 1.93 17.38
N PRO A 120 4.01 2.91 17.37
CA PRO A 120 4.40 4.31 17.36
C PRO A 120 5.10 4.68 18.67
N VAL A 121 6.00 5.67 18.58
CA VAL A 121 6.54 6.35 19.75
C VAL A 121 5.68 7.57 20.01
N GLU A 122 5.15 7.68 21.23
CA GLU A 122 4.23 8.76 21.58
C GLU A 122 4.97 9.96 22.21
N TYR A 123 4.46 11.17 21.96
CA TYR A 123 4.89 12.40 22.62
C TYR A 123 3.70 13.20 23.19
N GLU A 124 3.94 14.07 24.16
CA GLU A 124 2.89 14.85 24.82
C GLU A 124 2.63 16.15 24.05
N ALA A 125 1.69 16.15 23.10
CA ALA A 125 1.41 17.33 22.28
C ALA A 125 0.78 18.50 23.07
N ASP A 126 -0.05 18.20 24.07
CA ASP A 126 -0.85 19.21 24.80
C ASP A 126 -0.19 19.71 26.10
N ARG A 127 1.13 19.87 26.10
CA ARG A 127 1.84 20.36 27.31
C ARG A 127 1.39 21.76 27.70
N ALA A 128 1.18 21.98 29.00
CA ALA A 128 0.75 23.28 29.53
C ALA A 128 1.74 24.43 29.25
N ASP A 129 3.04 24.12 29.13
CA ASP A 129 4.11 25.09 28.83
C ASP A 129 4.34 25.30 27.33
N GLN A 130 3.63 24.57 26.46
CA GLN A 130 3.77 24.58 24.99
C GLN A 130 5.23 24.34 24.52
N ASN A 131 6.06 23.71 25.36
CA ASN A 131 7.44 23.45 25.03
C ASN A 131 7.56 22.15 24.22
N MET A 132 7.51 22.27 22.91
CA MET A 132 7.55 21.14 21.98
C MET A 132 8.85 20.35 22.04
N LEU A 133 10.00 21.00 22.30
CA LEU A 133 11.28 20.31 22.47
C LEU A 133 11.25 19.39 23.70
N ALA A 134 10.67 19.88 24.81
CA ALA A 134 10.45 19.06 26.00
C ALA A 134 9.41 17.96 25.78
N ALA A 135 8.37 18.22 24.97
CA ALA A 135 7.34 17.25 24.61
C ALA A 135 7.91 16.01 23.90
N VAL A 136 8.77 16.22 22.91
CA VAL A 136 9.32 15.14 22.08
C VAL A 136 10.59 14.52 22.67
N GLY A 137 11.22 15.16 23.66
CA GLY A 137 12.46 14.70 24.29
C GLY A 137 12.45 13.23 24.76
N PRO A 138 11.41 12.74 25.47
CA PRO A 138 11.30 11.33 25.85
C PRO A 138 11.22 10.38 24.64
N ALA A 139 10.49 10.77 23.60
CA ALA A 139 10.36 10.00 22.36
C ALA A 139 11.70 9.92 21.61
N ALA A 140 12.38 11.06 21.46
CA ALA A 140 13.70 11.14 20.85
C ALA A 140 14.74 10.27 21.60
N ARG A 141 14.70 10.28 22.95
CA ARG A 141 15.57 9.41 23.77
C ARG A 141 15.33 7.91 23.47
N ARG A 142 14.09 7.49 23.31
CA ARG A 142 13.76 6.08 23.01
C ARG A 142 14.25 5.66 21.63
N ILE A 143 14.03 6.51 20.62
CA ILE A 143 14.52 6.28 19.25
C ILE A 143 16.06 6.22 19.23
N ARG A 144 16.74 7.12 19.96
CA ARG A 144 18.21 7.12 20.09
C ARG A 144 18.78 5.79 20.60
N GLN A 145 18.11 5.15 21.56
CA GLN A 145 18.53 3.82 22.06
C GLN A 145 18.43 2.75 20.96
N VAL A 146 17.41 2.81 20.11
CA VAL A 146 17.27 1.89 18.96
C VAL A 146 18.33 2.16 17.91
N ILE A 147 18.63 3.44 17.62
CA ILE A 147 19.68 3.82 16.66
C ILE A 147 21.05 3.31 17.12
N GLN A 148 21.39 3.48 18.41
CA GLN A 148 22.64 3.01 18.99
C GLN A 148 22.81 1.49 18.93
N THR A 149 21.72 0.74 19.10
CA THR A 149 21.74 -0.74 19.04
C THR A 149 21.75 -1.26 17.60
N THR A 150 21.09 -0.55 16.68
CA THR A 150 20.93 -0.99 15.27
C THR A 150 22.15 -0.63 14.41
N GLY A 151 22.85 0.45 14.74
CA GLY A 151 24.04 0.92 14.02
C GLY A 151 23.77 1.46 12.62
N LEU A 152 24.80 1.99 11.97
CA LEU A 152 24.72 2.57 10.63
C LEU A 152 24.35 1.52 9.56
N ARG A 153 23.72 1.97 8.47
CA ARG A 153 23.41 1.09 7.33
C ARG A 153 24.69 0.89 6.51
N PRO A 154 25.07 -0.36 6.15
CA PRO A 154 26.16 -0.59 5.20
C PRO A 154 25.75 -0.02 3.84
N LYS A 155 26.49 0.99 3.37
CA LYS A 155 26.31 1.56 2.03
C LYS A 155 27.36 0.93 1.09
N PRO A 156 27.03 0.61 -0.18
CA PRO A 156 28.03 0.13 -1.12
C PRO A 156 29.17 1.16 -1.19
N ALA A 157 30.41 0.67 -1.04
CA ALA A 157 31.57 1.55 -0.99
C ALA A 157 31.75 2.24 -2.35
N ASN A 158 31.71 3.58 -2.36
CA ASN A 158 32.22 4.36 -3.48
C ASN A 158 33.72 4.07 -3.61
N THR A 159 34.09 3.17 -4.52
CA THR A 159 35.48 2.97 -4.92
C THR A 159 35.93 4.27 -5.59
N ILE A 160 36.79 5.01 -4.88
CA ILE A 160 37.56 6.11 -5.44
C ILE A 160 38.46 5.51 -6.53
N VAL A 161 38.11 5.75 -7.80
CA VAL A 161 38.96 5.37 -8.94
C VAL A 161 40.15 6.32 -8.98
N SER A 162 41.33 5.77 -8.66
CA SER A 162 42.63 6.37 -8.89
C SER A 162 42.89 6.55 -10.38
N GLN A 163 43.54 7.66 -10.73
CA GLN A 163 43.85 8.08 -12.10
C GLN A 163 44.67 7.06 -12.91
N ALA A 164 44.21 6.92 -14.16
CA ALA A 164 44.94 6.70 -15.42
C ALA A 164 45.99 5.57 -15.53
N THR A 165 45.67 4.58 -16.36
CA THR A 165 46.52 4.24 -17.51
C THR A 165 45.64 4.03 -18.74
N GLU A 166 46.02 4.72 -19.83
CA GLU A 166 45.39 4.63 -21.14
C GLU A 166 45.42 3.19 -21.66
N GLY A 167 44.23 2.65 -21.88
CA GLY A 167 43.98 1.40 -22.57
C GLY A 167 42.56 1.48 -23.10
N THR A 168 42.44 1.43 -24.42
CA THR A 168 41.22 1.57 -25.22
C THR A 168 40.00 0.92 -24.55
N PRO A 169 38.92 1.66 -24.23
CA PRO A 169 37.73 1.04 -23.66
C PRO A 169 37.04 0.20 -24.72
N ALA A 170 37.02 -1.12 -24.51
CA ALA A 170 35.84 -1.89 -24.85
C ALA A 170 34.67 -1.33 -24.02
N GLU A 171 33.53 -1.10 -24.66
CA GLU A 171 32.34 -0.52 -24.02
C GLU A 171 31.97 -1.29 -22.74
N PRO A 172 31.81 -0.60 -21.60
CA PRO A 172 31.22 -1.22 -20.42
C PRO A 172 29.70 -1.40 -20.63
N PRO A 173 29.07 -2.40 -19.97
CA PRO A 173 27.63 -2.59 -20.05
C PRO A 173 26.91 -1.36 -19.46
N GLY A 174 25.96 -0.82 -20.22
CA GLY A 174 25.24 0.42 -19.90
C GLY A 174 24.46 0.40 -18.59
N ASP A 175 24.41 1.56 -17.97
CA ASP A 175 23.64 1.91 -16.77
C ASP A 175 22.12 1.83 -17.09
N LEU A 176 21.35 1.07 -16.31
CA LEU A 176 19.94 0.73 -16.61
C LEU A 176 18.93 1.90 -16.50
N LEU A 177 19.36 3.10 -16.13
CA LEU A 177 18.47 4.24 -15.85
C LEU A 177 18.89 5.57 -16.51
N THR A 178 19.93 5.57 -17.35
CA THR A 178 20.33 6.72 -18.16
C THR A 178 20.51 6.28 -19.63
N GLY A 179 19.41 6.17 -20.38
CA GLY A 179 19.53 5.79 -21.79
C GLY A 179 18.27 5.32 -22.52
N PHE A 180 17.08 5.78 -22.14
CA PHE A 180 15.88 5.47 -22.91
C PHE A 180 15.65 6.57 -23.95
N THR A 181 16.27 6.43 -25.12
CA THR A 181 15.88 7.23 -26.29
C THR A 181 14.64 6.57 -26.90
N PRO A 182 13.45 7.19 -26.81
CA PRO A 182 12.23 6.56 -27.32
C PRO A 182 12.34 6.26 -28.82
N HIS A 183 11.97 5.06 -29.21
CA HIS A 183 12.04 4.63 -30.60
C HIS A 183 10.89 3.69 -30.98
N ALA A 184 10.59 3.62 -32.28
CA ALA A 184 9.42 2.90 -32.80
C ALA A 184 9.44 1.37 -32.55
N GLY A 185 10.62 0.78 -32.32
CA GLY A 185 10.76 -0.65 -32.01
C GLY A 185 10.57 -1.03 -30.54
N TRP A 186 10.12 -0.11 -29.68
CA TRP A 186 9.79 -0.47 -28.30
C TRP A 186 8.50 -1.27 -28.24
N GLU A 187 8.49 -2.22 -27.32
CA GLU A 187 7.28 -2.91 -26.89
C GLU A 187 6.31 -1.91 -26.25
N ARG A 188 5.01 -2.23 -26.31
CA ARG A 188 3.98 -1.39 -25.71
C ARG A 188 4.24 -1.11 -24.22
N TRP A 189 4.65 -2.12 -23.45
CA TRP A 189 4.92 -1.95 -22.02
C TRP A 189 6.10 -1.02 -21.74
N GLU A 190 7.10 -0.96 -22.63
CA GLU A 190 8.25 -0.06 -22.50
C GLU A 190 7.81 1.39 -22.72
N CYS A 191 6.97 1.63 -23.73
CA CYS A 191 6.36 2.93 -23.97
C CYS A 191 5.46 3.35 -22.81
N GLU A 192 4.62 2.46 -22.30
CA GLU A 192 3.75 2.72 -21.14
C GLU A 192 4.58 3.03 -19.88
N HIS A 193 5.66 2.28 -19.63
CA HIS A 193 6.56 2.54 -18.51
C HIS A 193 7.28 3.88 -18.64
N ALA A 194 7.86 4.16 -19.81
CA ALA A 194 8.57 5.41 -20.08
C ALA A 194 7.65 6.63 -20.02
N PHE A 195 6.43 6.55 -20.56
CA PHE A 195 5.46 7.63 -20.45
C PHE A 195 4.99 7.82 -19.00
N TRP A 196 4.78 6.73 -18.25
CA TRP A 196 4.44 6.85 -16.83
C TRP A 196 5.56 7.50 -16.02
N LEU A 197 6.82 7.12 -16.29
CA LEU A 197 8.00 7.77 -15.72
C LEU A 197 8.10 9.25 -16.13
N ALA A 198 7.85 9.57 -17.40
CA ALA A 198 7.85 10.94 -17.90
C ALA A 198 6.80 11.79 -17.19
N LEU A 199 5.56 11.29 -17.07
CA LEU A 199 4.49 11.96 -16.34
C LEU A 199 4.78 12.08 -14.84
N PHE A 200 5.40 11.04 -14.27
CA PHE A 200 5.86 11.06 -12.89
C PHE A 200 6.92 12.14 -12.70
N ARG A 201 7.85 12.26 -13.65
CA ARG A 201 8.93 13.26 -13.78
C ARG A 201 8.52 14.59 -14.45
N LYS A 202 7.22 14.83 -14.69
CA LYS A 202 6.66 15.93 -15.54
C LYS A 202 7.62 16.37 -16.64
N ASP A 203 8.23 15.39 -17.29
CA ASP A 203 9.16 15.60 -18.38
C ASP A 203 8.32 15.65 -19.65
N GLU A 204 7.81 16.84 -19.97
CA GLU A 204 6.93 17.05 -21.12
C GLU A 204 7.63 16.73 -22.44
N ALA A 205 8.96 16.89 -22.49
CA ALA A 205 9.76 16.53 -23.65
C ALA A 205 9.77 15.02 -23.83
N LEU A 206 10.08 14.27 -22.76
CA LEU A 206 10.05 12.80 -22.80
C LEU A 206 8.63 12.26 -23.03
N GLU A 207 7.58 12.87 -22.46
CA GLU A 207 6.18 12.52 -22.78
C GLU A 207 5.92 12.63 -24.28
N SER A 208 6.37 13.72 -24.90
CA SER A 208 6.19 13.98 -26.33
C SER A 208 7.03 13.05 -27.20
N GLU A 209 8.26 12.74 -26.80
CA GLU A 209 9.15 11.81 -27.50
C GLU A 209 8.61 10.38 -27.45
N VAL A 210 8.13 9.93 -26.29
CA VAL A 210 7.50 8.61 -26.13
C VAL A 210 6.20 8.53 -26.93
N ASP A 211 5.37 9.58 -26.91
CA ASP A 211 4.15 9.64 -27.75
C ASP A 211 4.50 9.54 -29.24
N ALA A 212 5.50 10.30 -29.70
CA ALA A 212 5.95 10.28 -31.08
C ALA A 212 6.57 8.94 -31.49
N ALA A 213 7.26 8.25 -30.57
CA ALA A 213 7.79 6.92 -30.78
C ALA A 213 6.67 5.87 -30.86
N PHE A 214 5.73 5.89 -29.93
CA PHE A 214 4.59 4.96 -29.91
C PHE A 214 3.73 5.08 -31.16
N ARG A 215 3.44 6.31 -31.62
CA ARG A 215 2.67 6.56 -32.85
C ARG A 215 3.32 6.02 -34.13
N LYS A 216 4.63 5.73 -34.10
CA LYS A 216 5.37 5.12 -35.21
C LYS A 216 5.58 3.61 -35.02
N SER A 217 5.20 3.06 -33.86
CA SER A 217 5.35 1.64 -33.54
C SER A 217 4.29 0.79 -34.24
N GLU A 218 4.51 -0.52 -34.27
CA GLU A 218 3.51 -1.47 -34.78
C GLU A 218 2.24 -1.54 -33.91
N PHE A 219 2.30 -1.10 -32.66
CA PHE A 219 1.17 -1.06 -31.73
C PHE A 219 0.23 0.14 -31.94
N CYS A 220 0.47 0.96 -32.98
CA CYS A 220 -0.35 2.09 -33.37
C CYS A 220 -0.68 2.02 -34.88
N ALA A 221 -1.11 0.85 -35.36
CA ALA A 221 -1.39 0.59 -36.77
C ALA A 221 -2.79 1.03 -37.21
N SER A 222 -3.71 1.22 -36.28
CA SER A 222 -5.10 1.59 -36.51
C SER A 222 -5.55 2.82 -35.71
N GLU A 223 -6.64 3.45 -36.15
CA GLU A 223 -7.25 4.55 -35.39
C GLU A 223 -7.78 4.10 -34.03
N GLU A 224 -8.12 2.82 -33.87
CA GLU A 224 -8.59 2.25 -32.60
C GLU A 224 -7.44 2.11 -31.60
N GLU A 225 -6.31 1.53 -32.02
CA GLU A 225 -5.10 1.41 -31.18
C GLU A 225 -4.56 2.78 -30.78
N LEU A 226 -4.60 3.76 -31.69
CA LEU A 226 -4.26 5.13 -31.35
C LEU A 226 -5.20 5.69 -30.28
N ALA A 227 -6.51 5.42 -30.39
CA ALA A 227 -7.47 5.84 -29.38
C ALA A 227 -7.18 5.18 -28.02
N GLU A 228 -6.79 3.90 -27.98
CA GLU A 228 -6.39 3.21 -26.76
C GLU A 228 -5.19 3.87 -26.08
N TRP A 229 -4.16 4.20 -26.85
CA TRP A 229 -2.96 4.87 -26.35
C TRP A 229 -3.28 6.24 -25.75
N GLU A 230 -4.00 7.07 -26.49
CA GLU A 230 -4.40 8.40 -26.03
C GLU A 230 -5.34 8.34 -24.81
N ALA A 231 -6.20 7.30 -24.73
CA ALA A 231 -7.05 7.06 -23.58
C ALA A 231 -6.24 6.61 -22.35
N TRP A 232 -5.23 5.75 -22.53
CA TRP A 232 -4.32 5.35 -21.46
C TRP A 232 -3.52 6.54 -20.94
N GLN A 233 -2.99 7.42 -21.81
CA GLN A 233 -2.33 8.66 -21.41
C GLN A 233 -3.29 9.57 -20.61
N THR A 234 -4.53 9.71 -21.08
CA THR A 234 -5.59 10.48 -20.38
C THR A 234 -5.87 9.90 -19.00
N TYR A 235 -5.97 8.57 -18.89
CA TYR A 235 -6.14 7.87 -17.63
C TYR A 235 -4.95 8.08 -16.67
N CYS A 236 -3.71 8.00 -17.17
CA CYS A 236 -2.51 8.28 -16.38
C CYS A 236 -2.49 9.71 -15.84
N ARG A 237 -2.79 10.70 -16.69
CA ARG A 237 -2.92 12.11 -16.28
C ARG A 237 -4.02 12.31 -15.23
N MET A 238 -5.18 11.66 -15.42
CA MET A 238 -6.26 11.69 -14.43
C MET A 238 -5.81 11.13 -13.06
N ARG A 239 -5.06 10.01 -13.05
CA ARG A 239 -4.50 9.41 -11.83
C ARG A 239 -3.52 10.35 -11.11
N ARG A 240 -2.91 11.29 -11.85
CA ARG A 240 -2.06 12.37 -11.32
C ARG A 240 -2.81 13.65 -10.95
N GLY A 241 -4.14 13.65 -11.06
CA GLY A 241 -5.00 14.76 -10.65
C GLY A 241 -5.38 15.74 -11.76
N HIS A 242 -5.00 15.48 -13.02
CA HIS A 242 -5.45 16.29 -14.15
C HIS A 242 -6.97 16.13 -14.37
N GLN A 243 -7.62 17.23 -14.73
CA GLN A 243 -9.07 17.29 -14.95
C GLN A 243 -9.43 17.04 -16.43
N GLY A 244 -10.72 16.89 -16.73
CA GLY A 244 -11.23 16.81 -18.11
C GLY A 244 -11.21 15.41 -18.76
N ALA A 245 -10.84 14.36 -18.02
CA ALA A 245 -10.71 13.01 -18.58
C ALA A 245 -12.02 12.43 -19.16
N ILE A 246 -13.17 12.70 -18.53
CA ILE A 246 -14.45 12.09 -18.93
C ILE A 246 -14.83 12.44 -20.37
N GLY A 247 -14.78 13.72 -20.75
CA GLY A 247 -15.17 14.16 -22.10
C GLY A 247 -14.26 13.55 -23.18
N THR A 248 -12.94 13.55 -22.92
CA THR A 248 -11.95 12.96 -23.83
C THR A 248 -12.10 11.45 -23.97
N LEU A 249 -12.36 10.73 -22.87
CA LEU A 249 -12.55 9.29 -22.91
C LEU A 249 -13.90 8.91 -23.54
N GLN A 250 -14.93 9.72 -23.30
CA GLN A 250 -16.26 9.50 -23.85
C GLN A 250 -16.27 9.63 -25.38
N SER A 251 -15.62 10.65 -25.95
CA SER A 251 -15.55 10.79 -27.41
C SER A 251 -14.82 9.62 -28.09
N LYS A 252 -13.84 9.02 -27.41
CA LYS A 252 -13.15 7.81 -27.89
C LYS A 252 -14.07 6.59 -27.85
N VAL A 253 -14.80 6.40 -26.75
CA VAL A 253 -15.81 5.32 -26.64
C VAL A 253 -16.93 5.50 -27.66
N GLU A 254 -17.38 6.71 -27.95
CA GLU A 254 -18.39 6.95 -29.00
C GLU A 254 -17.91 6.51 -30.39
N LYS A 255 -16.61 6.64 -30.67
CA LYS A 255 -16.00 6.17 -31.93
C LYS A 255 -15.77 4.65 -31.94
N PHE A 256 -15.40 4.06 -30.81
CA PHE A 256 -15.11 2.63 -30.66
C PHE A 256 -15.87 2.03 -29.47
N PRO A 257 -17.20 1.84 -29.59
CA PRO A 257 -18.08 1.57 -28.45
C PRO A 257 -17.88 0.21 -27.79
N ASP A 258 -17.35 -0.77 -28.52
CA ASP A 258 -17.13 -2.12 -28.02
C ASP A 258 -15.67 -2.37 -27.59
N ASN A 259 -14.79 -1.35 -27.65
CA ASN A 259 -13.42 -1.48 -27.20
C ASN A 259 -13.37 -1.61 -25.65
N PRO A 260 -12.84 -2.72 -25.11
CA PRO A 260 -12.89 -2.98 -23.67
C PRO A 260 -11.98 -2.05 -22.85
N LEU A 261 -10.84 -1.62 -23.41
CA LEU A 261 -9.88 -0.74 -22.73
C LEU A 261 -10.42 0.68 -22.60
N LEU A 262 -11.00 1.22 -23.68
CA LEU A 262 -11.62 2.55 -23.65
C LEU A 262 -12.76 2.61 -22.65
N ASN A 263 -13.64 1.61 -22.64
CA ASN A 263 -14.71 1.48 -21.67
C ASN A 263 -14.18 1.37 -20.23
N ARG A 264 -13.07 0.66 -20.01
CA ARG A 264 -12.45 0.55 -18.68
C ARG A 264 -11.97 1.91 -18.18
N TYR A 265 -11.26 2.66 -19.02
CA TYR A 265 -10.76 3.99 -18.63
C TYR A 265 -11.90 4.97 -18.39
N LEU A 266 -12.93 4.98 -19.25
CA LEU A 266 -14.12 5.80 -19.06
C LEU A 266 -14.82 5.45 -17.74
N GLY A 267 -15.04 4.16 -17.46
CA GLY A 267 -15.65 3.71 -16.21
C GLY A 267 -14.85 4.14 -14.98
N GLN A 268 -13.52 4.02 -15.01
CA GLN A 268 -12.66 4.47 -13.91
C GLN A 268 -12.70 6.00 -13.72
N ALA A 269 -12.81 6.76 -14.80
CA ALA A 269 -12.99 8.21 -14.71
C ALA A 269 -14.34 8.58 -14.08
N LEU A 270 -15.41 7.88 -14.44
CA LEU A 270 -16.75 8.08 -13.89
C LEU A 270 -16.83 7.72 -12.40
N MET A 271 -16.17 6.63 -11.97
CA MET A 271 -16.05 6.23 -10.56
C MET A 271 -15.51 7.36 -9.68
N ARG A 272 -14.54 8.14 -10.19
CA ARG A 272 -13.92 9.25 -9.45
C ARG A 272 -14.89 10.38 -9.12
N TYR A 273 -15.98 10.51 -9.89
CA TYR A 273 -17.06 11.46 -9.68
C TYR A 273 -18.34 10.79 -9.15
N LYS A 274 -18.25 9.54 -8.70
CA LYS A 274 -19.37 8.75 -8.15
C LYS A 274 -20.53 8.54 -9.14
N ASP A 275 -20.24 8.63 -10.44
CA ASP A 275 -21.21 8.31 -11.50
C ASP A 275 -21.22 6.79 -11.71
N TYR A 276 -21.67 6.08 -10.67
CA TYR A 276 -21.60 4.63 -10.55
C TYR A 276 -22.42 3.90 -11.62
N ASP A 277 -23.57 4.47 -12.00
CA ASP A 277 -24.46 3.87 -12.98
C ASP A 277 -23.81 3.81 -14.37
N ARG A 278 -23.23 4.93 -14.82
CA ARG A 278 -22.54 4.97 -16.11
C ARG A 278 -21.23 4.18 -16.06
N ALA A 279 -20.53 4.20 -14.92
CA ALA A 279 -19.33 3.38 -14.72
C ALA A 279 -19.65 1.89 -14.86
N MET A 280 -20.75 1.42 -14.25
CA MET A 280 -21.18 0.03 -14.33
C MET A 280 -21.48 -0.40 -15.77
N VAL A 281 -22.16 0.44 -16.57
CA VAL A 281 -22.41 0.16 -17.99
C VAL A 281 -21.09 0.03 -18.76
N ALA A 282 -20.13 0.93 -18.52
CA ALA A 282 -18.82 0.86 -19.16
C ALA A 282 -18.06 -0.41 -18.75
N PHE A 283 -18.05 -0.77 -17.47
CA PHE A 283 -17.37 -1.99 -17.02
C PHE A 283 -18.02 -3.28 -17.52
N GLN A 284 -19.34 -3.29 -17.75
CA GLN A 284 -20.02 -4.40 -18.42
C GLN A 284 -19.52 -4.58 -19.87
N LYS A 285 -19.29 -3.48 -20.59
CA LYS A 285 -18.66 -3.53 -21.92
C LYS A 285 -17.21 -4.02 -21.86
N THR A 286 -16.44 -3.57 -20.87
CA THR A 286 -15.09 -4.12 -20.60
C THR A 286 -15.12 -5.63 -20.37
N LEU A 287 -16.09 -6.12 -19.58
CA LEU A 287 -16.23 -7.55 -19.32
C LEU A 287 -16.57 -8.34 -20.59
N SER A 288 -17.48 -7.84 -21.43
CA SER A 288 -17.83 -8.49 -22.70
C SER A 288 -16.62 -8.70 -23.61
N GLY A 289 -15.68 -7.73 -23.64
CA GLY A 289 -14.46 -7.81 -24.43
C GLY A 289 -13.28 -8.54 -23.76
N ALA A 290 -13.42 -9.08 -22.55
CA ALA A 290 -12.34 -9.80 -21.90
C ALA A 290 -11.97 -11.09 -22.67
N THR A 291 -10.68 -11.33 -22.88
CA THR A 291 -10.20 -12.50 -23.66
C THR A 291 -9.58 -13.60 -22.80
N ASN A 292 -9.46 -13.37 -21.49
CA ASN A 292 -8.96 -14.34 -20.52
C ASN A 292 -9.58 -14.09 -19.13
N LEU A 293 -9.38 -15.05 -18.21
CA LEU A 293 -9.93 -15.00 -16.85
C LEU A 293 -9.39 -13.83 -16.03
N GLU A 294 -8.14 -13.44 -16.23
CA GLU A 294 -7.56 -12.30 -15.51
C GLU A 294 -8.29 -10.99 -15.86
N GLN A 295 -8.50 -10.72 -17.15
CA GLN A 295 -9.25 -9.56 -17.61
C GLN A 295 -10.71 -9.61 -17.15
N ALA A 296 -11.34 -10.79 -17.20
CA ALA A 296 -12.71 -10.97 -16.73
C ALA A 296 -12.83 -10.70 -15.22
N ALA A 297 -11.92 -11.25 -14.41
CA ALA A 297 -11.88 -11.04 -12.96
C ALA A 297 -11.67 -9.57 -12.60
N ARG A 298 -10.75 -8.87 -13.28
CA ARG A 298 -10.54 -7.42 -13.11
C ARG A 298 -11.80 -6.62 -13.47
N ALA A 299 -12.48 -6.95 -14.56
CA ALA A 299 -13.72 -6.28 -14.95
C ALA A 299 -14.86 -6.54 -13.94
N ILE A 300 -15.00 -7.77 -13.44
CA ILE A 300 -15.97 -8.14 -12.39
C ILE A 300 -15.71 -7.35 -11.12
N ALA A 301 -14.45 -7.20 -10.69
CA ALA A 301 -14.11 -6.37 -9.54
C ALA A 301 -14.62 -4.93 -9.68
N LEU A 302 -14.35 -4.30 -10.83
CA LEU A 302 -14.82 -2.95 -11.15
C LEU A 302 -16.36 -2.86 -11.19
N ILE A 303 -17.04 -3.86 -11.76
CA ILE A 303 -18.51 -3.95 -11.77
C ILE A 303 -19.05 -4.03 -10.34
N THR A 304 -18.48 -4.90 -9.49
CA THR A 304 -18.94 -5.06 -8.11
C THR A 304 -18.71 -3.82 -7.26
N GLU A 305 -17.62 -3.09 -7.50
CA GLU A 305 -17.34 -1.81 -6.84
C GLU A 305 -18.37 -0.74 -7.24
N ALA A 306 -18.66 -0.60 -8.53
CA ALA A 306 -19.69 0.32 -9.03
C ALA A 306 -21.10 -0.05 -8.54
N ALA A 307 -21.41 -1.36 -8.49
CA ALA A 307 -22.66 -1.88 -7.94
C ALA A 307 -22.83 -1.54 -6.45
N ALA A 308 -21.77 -1.72 -5.65
CA ALA A 308 -21.77 -1.34 -4.24
C ALA A 308 -21.97 0.19 -4.06
N GLY A 309 -21.32 1.00 -4.88
CA GLY A 309 -21.46 2.47 -4.84
C GLY A 309 -22.84 2.98 -5.25
N SER A 310 -23.47 2.33 -6.25
CA SER A 310 -24.83 2.68 -6.71
C SER A 310 -25.95 2.08 -5.87
N GLY A 311 -25.65 1.03 -5.07
CA GLY A 311 -26.66 0.22 -4.39
C GLY A 311 -27.50 -0.66 -5.32
N LYS A 312 -27.09 -0.83 -6.59
CA LYS A 312 -27.79 -1.66 -7.57
C LYS A 312 -27.12 -3.04 -7.71
N PRO A 313 -27.87 -4.10 -8.03
CA PRO A 313 -27.29 -5.42 -8.23
C PRO A 313 -26.47 -5.49 -9.53
N ILE A 314 -25.51 -6.42 -9.57
CA ILE A 314 -24.76 -6.74 -10.80
C ILE A 314 -25.63 -7.49 -11.81
N ASN A 315 -25.29 -7.40 -13.10
CA ASN A 315 -25.88 -8.23 -14.13
C ASN A 315 -25.29 -9.66 -14.08
N ARG A 316 -25.87 -10.52 -13.24
CA ARG A 316 -25.44 -11.91 -13.06
C ARG A 316 -25.37 -12.71 -14.34
N ALA A 317 -26.36 -12.54 -15.22
CA ALA A 317 -26.44 -13.32 -16.46
C ALA A 317 -25.20 -13.06 -17.32
N LEU A 318 -24.84 -11.78 -17.51
CA LEU A 318 -23.65 -11.37 -18.24
C LEU A 318 -22.36 -11.95 -17.60
N VAL A 319 -22.23 -11.84 -16.29
CA VAL A 319 -21.03 -12.30 -15.58
C VAL A 319 -20.84 -13.81 -15.70
N VAL A 320 -21.91 -14.58 -15.48
CA VAL A 320 -21.86 -16.04 -15.58
C VAL A 320 -21.65 -16.50 -17.01
N GLU A 321 -22.31 -15.86 -17.97
CA GLU A 321 -22.10 -16.14 -19.40
C GLU A 321 -20.63 -15.93 -19.78
N LYS A 322 -20.04 -14.80 -19.39
CA LYS A 322 -18.66 -14.49 -19.71
C LYS A 322 -17.67 -15.47 -19.08
N LEU A 323 -17.85 -15.84 -17.80
CA LEU A 323 -16.97 -16.78 -17.13
C LEU A 323 -17.02 -18.19 -17.74
N ARG A 324 -18.14 -18.60 -18.34
CA ARG A 324 -18.29 -19.90 -19.02
C ARG A 324 -17.51 -20.02 -20.32
N GLU A 325 -17.03 -18.91 -20.88
CA GLU A 325 -16.18 -18.91 -22.08
C GLU A 325 -14.76 -19.44 -21.77
N PHE A 326 -14.36 -19.49 -20.50
CA PHE A 326 -13.01 -19.86 -20.08
C PHE A 326 -12.97 -21.23 -19.39
N PRO A 327 -11.87 -21.99 -19.56
CA PRO A 327 -11.72 -23.30 -18.94
C PRO A 327 -11.58 -23.18 -17.41
N VAL A 328 -12.29 -24.05 -16.69
CA VAL A 328 -12.27 -24.10 -15.20
C VAL A 328 -11.00 -24.77 -14.67
N ASP A 329 -10.43 -25.70 -15.44
CA ASP A 329 -9.22 -26.47 -15.16
C ASP A 329 -7.95 -25.84 -15.77
N GLY A 330 -7.96 -24.51 -15.92
CA GLY A 330 -6.83 -23.74 -16.44
C GLY A 330 -5.57 -23.76 -15.56
N SER A 331 -4.61 -22.90 -15.91
CA SER A 331 -3.36 -22.73 -15.17
C SER A 331 -3.61 -22.34 -13.70
N PRO A 332 -2.62 -22.45 -12.79
CA PRO A 332 -2.76 -21.92 -11.43
C PRO A 332 -3.23 -20.46 -11.38
N ALA A 333 -2.76 -19.62 -12.31
CA ALA A 333 -3.18 -18.23 -12.43
C ALA A 333 -4.65 -18.09 -12.86
N ASP A 334 -5.11 -18.94 -13.78
CA ASP A 334 -6.52 -18.97 -14.20
C ASP A 334 -7.43 -19.38 -13.04
N ARG A 335 -7.04 -20.39 -12.26
CA ARG A 335 -7.78 -20.81 -11.08
C ARG A 335 -7.83 -19.73 -10.01
N ALA A 336 -6.73 -19.00 -9.81
CA ALA A 336 -6.70 -17.85 -8.90
C ALA A 336 -7.66 -16.74 -9.37
N ALA A 337 -7.59 -16.36 -10.65
CA ALA A 337 -8.47 -15.33 -11.22
C ALA A 337 -9.95 -15.73 -11.16
N LEU A 338 -10.28 -17.00 -11.48
CA LEU A 338 -11.63 -17.53 -11.36
C LEU A 338 -12.13 -17.49 -9.91
N ALA A 339 -11.30 -17.90 -8.95
CA ALA A 339 -11.66 -17.87 -7.53
C ALA A 339 -11.93 -16.44 -7.04
N VAL A 340 -11.12 -15.45 -7.46
CA VAL A 340 -11.37 -14.03 -7.16
C VAL A 340 -12.72 -13.57 -7.75
N ALA A 341 -12.99 -13.89 -9.01
CA ALA A 341 -14.26 -13.54 -9.66
C ALA A 341 -15.46 -14.16 -8.94
N MET A 342 -15.40 -15.46 -8.63
CA MET A 342 -16.47 -16.17 -7.91
C MET A 342 -16.69 -15.60 -6.51
N ARG A 343 -15.62 -15.25 -5.80
CA ARG A 343 -15.70 -14.64 -4.46
C ARG A 343 -16.45 -13.32 -4.51
N LEU A 344 -16.12 -12.45 -5.47
CA LEU A 344 -16.75 -11.13 -5.64
C LEU A 344 -18.23 -11.26 -5.97
N ILE A 345 -18.60 -12.22 -6.82
CA ILE A 345 -20.01 -12.52 -7.12
C ILE A 345 -20.73 -13.00 -5.86
N ALA A 346 -20.18 -14.00 -5.15
CA ALA A 346 -20.78 -14.54 -3.93
C ALA A 346 -20.96 -13.45 -2.87
N GLN A 347 -19.98 -12.55 -2.72
CA GLN A 347 -20.05 -11.41 -1.80
C GLN A 347 -21.16 -10.44 -2.20
N SER A 348 -21.27 -10.10 -3.48
CA SER A 348 -22.32 -9.18 -3.98
C SER A 348 -23.74 -9.73 -3.77
N GLU A 349 -23.87 -11.05 -3.66
CA GLU A 349 -25.13 -11.76 -3.44
C GLU A 349 -25.39 -12.10 -1.96
N GLY A 350 -24.51 -11.69 -1.05
CA GLY A 350 -24.63 -11.98 0.38
C GLY A 350 -24.46 -13.46 0.74
N LEU A 351 -23.80 -14.25 -0.11
CA LEU A 351 -23.60 -15.70 0.08
C LEU A 351 -22.37 -15.97 0.95
N GLY A 352 -22.45 -15.62 2.23
CA GLY A 352 -21.31 -15.65 3.17
C GLY A 352 -20.56 -16.99 3.25
N VAL A 353 -21.29 -18.12 3.30
CA VAL A 353 -20.68 -19.46 3.35
C VAL A 353 -19.87 -19.78 2.08
N LEU A 354 -20.35 -19.33 0.92
CA LEU A 354 -19.61 -19.49 -0.34
C LEU A 354 -18.37 -18.59 -0.38
N VAL A 355 -18.47 -17.35 0.11
CA VAL A 355 -17.31 -16.45 0.23
C VAL A 355 -16.21 -17.13 1.05
N GLN A 356 -16.57 -17.68 2.21
CA GLN A 356 -15.64 -18.39 3.10
C GLN A 356 -15.02 -19.62 2.44
N SER A 357 -15.85 -20.43 1.78
CA SER A 357 -15.38 -21.65 1.08
C SER A 357 -14.44 -21.33 -0.09
N ILE A 358 -14.69 -20.21 -0.79
CA ILE A 358 -13.83 -19.77 -1.87
C ILE A 358 -12.51 -19.21 -1.33
N ASP A 359 -12.53 -18.49 -0.20
CA ASP A 359 -11.32 -18.00 0.45
C ASP A 359 -10.40 -19.15 0.92
N GLU A 360 -10.96 -20.28 1.36
CA GLU A 360 -10.21 -21.52 1.60
C GLU A 360 -9.53 -22.08 0.34
N ILE A 361 -10.25 -22.12 -0.79
CA ILE A 361 -9.67 -22.56 -2.07
C ILE A 361 -8.54 -21.62 -2.49
N ARG A 362 -8.72 -20.31 -2.32
CA ARG A 362 -7.69 -19.31 -2.65
C ARG A 362 -6.43 -19.51 -1.81
N LEU A 363 -6.56 -19.84 -0.52
CA LEU A 363 -5.43 -20.17 0.35
C LEU A 363 -4.72 -21.48 -0.01
N GLN A 364 -5.38 -22.41 -0.73
CA GLN A 364 -4.69 -23.57 -1.28
C GLN A 364 -3.87 -23.22 -2.52
N ILE A 365 -4.28 -22.20 -3.28
CA ILE A 365 -3.57 -21.72 -4.46
C ILE A 365 -2.40 -20.82 -4.07
N GLU A 366 -2.62 -19.90 -3.11
CA GLU A 366 -1.66 -18.92 -2.61
C GLU A 366 -1.49 -19.08 -1.09
N PRO A 367 -0.76 -20.13 -0.63
CA PRO A 367 -0.67 -20.45 0.80
C PRO A 367 0.10 -19.42 1.63
N ASP A 368 0.92 -18.58 1.00
CA ASP A 368 1.69 -17.51 1.61
C ASP A 368 0.99 -16.14 1.59
N ASP A 369 -0.27 -16.05 1.14
CA ASP A 369 -1.09 -14.84 1.32
C ASP A 369 -1.56 -14.72 2.78
N ILE A 370 -0.70 -14.11 3.60
CA ILE A 370 -0.93 -13.87 5.04
C ILE A 370 -2.15 -12.98 5.27
N ASN A 371 -2.42 -12.03 4.37
CA ASN A 371 -3.54 -11.10 4.51
C ASN A 371 -4.87 -11.83 4.31
N LEU A 372 -4.96 -12.65 3.26
CA LEU A 372 -6.10 -13.53 3.05
C LEU A 372 -6.26 -14.52 4.19
N ARG A 373 -5.16 -15.10 4.68
CA ARG A 373 -5.19 -16.06 5.79
C ARG A 373 -5.71 -15.43 7.08
N PHE A 374 -5.23 -14.22 7.38
CA PHE A 374 -5.73 -13.43 8.52
C PHE A 374 -7.21 -13.10 8.38
N ALA A 375 -7.65 -12.65 7.20
CA ALA A 375 -9.04 -12.32 6.93
C ALA A 375 -9.95 -13.55 7.04
N THR A 376 -9.50 -14.70 6.54
CA THR A 376 -10.21 -15.98 6.61
C THR A 376 -10.34 -16.45 8.06
N ALA A 377 -9.25 -16.38 8.85
CA ALA A 377 -9.28 -16.67 10.28
C ALA A 377 -10.27 -15.78 11.04
N HIS A 378 -10.27 -14.48 10.74
CA HIS A 378 -11.20 -13.52 11.34
C HIS A 378 -12.66 -13.82 10.94
N GLN A 379 -12.91 -14.33 9.72
CA GLN A 379 -14.24 -14.66 9.25
C GLN A 379 -14.84 -15.88 9.97
N TYR A 380 -14.03 -16.90 10.29
CA TYR A 380 -14.44 -17.99 11.18
C TYR A 380 -14.79 -17.48 12.59
N GLY A 381 -14.00 -16.52 13.08
CA GLY A 381 -14.31 -15.77 14.29
C GLY A 381 -14.50 -16.66 15.52
N ASP A 382 -15.46 -16.27 16.36
CA ASP A 382 -15.77 -16.95 17.63
C ASP A 382 -16.61 -18.23 17.44
N ASP A 383 -17.38 -18.33 16.35
CA ASP A 383 -18.31 -19.44 16.10
C ASP A 383 -17.57 -20.73 15.71
N ASP A 384 -16.43 -20.59 15.02
CA ASP A 384 -15.55 -21.69 14.58
C ASP A 384 -14.11 -21.47 15.08
N ALA A 385 -13.96 -21.37 16.40
CA ALA A 385 -12.70 -20.99 17.03
C ALA A 385 -11.52 -21.95 16.72
N ASP A 386 -11.80 -23.22 16.42
CA ASP A 386 -10.81 -24.22 15.98
C ASP A 386 -10.28 -23.93 14.57
N LEU A 387 -11.16 -23.62 13.61
CA LEU A 387 -10.75 -23.22 12.26
C LEU A 387 -10.04 -21.87 12.26
N ALA A 388 -10.53 -20.90 13.03
CA ALA A 388 -9.85 -19.62 13.23
C ALA A 388 -8.43 -19.82 13.79
N MET A 389 -8.27 -20.69 14.80
CA MET A 389 -6.97 -21.03 15.38
C MET A 389 -6.04 -21.65 14.34
N ILE A 390 -6.50 -22.62 13.55
CA ILE A 390 -5.68 -23.29 12.51
C ILE A 390 -5.11 -22.26 11.52
N HIS A 391 -5.93 -21.32 11.06
CA HIS A 391 -5.48 -20.28 10.14
C HIS A 391 -4.50 -19.30 10.78
N TYR A 392 -4.78 -18.86 12.00
CA TYR A 392 -3.84 -18.00 12.72
C TYR A 392 -2.50 -18.69 13.02
N GLU A 393 -2.51 -19.97 13.43
CA GLU A 393 -1.29 -20.77 13.64
C GLU A 393 -0.52 -20.99 12.33
N ALA A 394 -1.20 -21.10 11.19
CA ALA A 394 -0.55 -21.26 9.88
C ALA A 394 0.20 -20.01 9.39
N ILE A 395 -0.09 -18.82 9.92
CA ILE A 395 0.73 -17.63 9.68
C ILE A 395 2.04 -17.78 10.47
N PRO A 396 3.24 -17.64 9.86
CA PRO A 396 4.49 -17.74 10.61
C PRO A 396 4.58 -16.75 11.79
N ASP A 397 5.12 -17.20 12.93
CA ASP A 397 5.19 -16.42 14.17
C ASP A 397 5.77 -15.00 14.00
N VAL A 398 6.79 -14.88 13.14
CA VAL A 398 7.47 -13.61 12.82
C VAL A 398 6.62 -12.66 12.00
N GLU A 399 5.68 -13.20 11.22
CA GLU A 399 4.78 -12.47 10.32
C GLU A 399 3.42 -12.16 10.96
N ARG A 400 3.04 -12.89 12.03
CA ARG A 400 1.82 -12.58 12.80
C ARG A 400 1.87 -11.16 13.38
N SER A 401 0.86 -10.36 13.02
CA SER A 401 0.60 -9.05 13.61
C SER A 401 0.18 -9.17 15.08
N GLY A 402 0.23 -8.06 15.84
CA GLY A 402 -0.29 -8.05 17.22
C GLY A 402 -1.75 -8.48 17.28
N MET A 403 -2.57 -8.01 16.33
CA MET A 403 -3.96 -8.41 16.17
C MET A 403 -4.13 -9.91 15.89
N ALA A 404 -3.27 -10.50 15.04
CA ALA A 404 -3.30 -11.95 14.79
C ALA A 404 -2.99 -12.74 16.06
N TRP A 405 -2.01 -12.30 16.85
CA TRP A 405 -1.70 -12.91 18.15
C TRP A 405 -2.82 -12.73 19.18
N ASN A 406 -3.48 -11.57 19.23
CA ASN A 406 -4.62 -11.34 20.10
C ASN A 406 -5.79 -12.27 19.73
N ASN A 407 -6.15 -12.31 18.45
CA ASN A 407 -7.26 -13.14 17.99
C ASN A 407 -6.95 -14.63 18.17
N LEU A 408 -5.70 -15.05 17.96
CA LEU A 408 -5.25 -16.40 18.30
C LEU A 408 -5.40 -16.69 19.81
N GLY A 409 -5.10 -15.71 20.67
CA GLY A 409 -5.34 -15.80 22.11
C GLY A 409 -6.82 -15.95 22.49
N VAL A 410 -7.71 -15.28 21.74
CA VAL A 410 -9.17 -15.43 21.88
C VAL A 410 -9.59 -16.84 21.47
N SER A 411 -9.14 -17.33 20.31
CA SER A 411 -9.42 -18.71 19.86
C SER A 411 -8.95 -19.74 20.88
N TYR A 412 -7.72 -19.64 21.40
CA TYR A 412 -7.25 -20.52 22.47
C TYR A 412 -8.06 -20.44 23.75
N THR A 413 -8.63 -19.26 24.06
CA THR A 413 -9.52 -19.12 25.23
C THR A 413 -10.79 -19.94 25.05
N ARG A 414 -11.40 -19.84 23.86
CA ARG A 414 -12.63 -20.58 23.51
C ARG A 414 -12.39 -22.09 23.52
N LEU A 415 -11.24 -22.52 23.02
CA LEU A 415 -10.80 -23.91 22.98
C LEU A 415 -10.27 -24.43 24.33
N GLN A 416 -10.34 -23.62 25.41
CA GLN A 416 -9.90 -23.99 26.75
C GLN A 416 -8.42 -24.42 26.82
N VAL A 417 -7.55 -23.71 26.08
CA VAL A 417 -6.09 -23.90 26.09
C VAL A 417 -5.41 -22.72 26.80
N PRO A 418 -5.52 -22.62 28.14
CA PRO A 418 -5.21 -21.40 28.88
C PRO A 418 -3.74 -20.98 28.79
N ALA A 419 -2.80 -21.92 28.76
CA ALA A 419 -1.37 -21.62 28.66
C ALA A 419 -1.04 -20.95 27.31
N LYS A 420 -1.48 -21.54 26.19
CA LYS A 420 -1.29 -20.95 24.85
C LYS A 420 -2.00 -19.61 24.72
N SER A 421 -3.20 -19.48 25.29
CA SER A 421 -3.95 -18.23 25.31
C SER A 421 -3.19 -17.10 26.01
N VAL A 422 -2.66 -17.34 27.22
CA VAL A 422 -1.87 -16.35 27.95
C VAL A 422 -0.60 -15.99 27.19
N SER A 423 0.11 -16.97 26.60
CA SER A 423 1.29 -16.71 25.78
C SER A 423 0.97 -15.85 24.56
N ALA A 424 -0.11 -16.16 23.84
CA ALA A 424 -0.52 -15.41 22.66
C ALA A 424 -0.87 -13.96 23.00
N PHE A 425 -1.63 -13.73 24.08
CA PHE A 425 -1.94 -12.36 24.50
C PHE A 425 -0.72 -11.58 24.98
N LYS A 426 0.27 -12.23 25.64
CA LYS A 426 1.53 -11.57 26.00
C LYS A 426 2.30 -11.12 24.77
N VAL A 427 2.43 -11.98 23.76
CA VAL A 427 3.11 -11.63 22.50
C VAL A 427 2.34 -10.53 21.75
N ALA A 428 1.01 -10.55 21.79
CA ALA A 428 0.17 -9.49 21.23
C ALA A 428 0.42 -8.14 21.93
N ALA A 429 0.43 -8.13 23.27
CA ALA A 429 0.72 -6.94 24.07
C ALA A 429 2.16 -6.41 23.83
N GLU A 430 3.16 -7.31 23.72
CA GLU A 430 4.53 -6.94 23.35
C GLU A 430 4.62 -6.29 21.96
N LYS A 431 3.71 -6.63 21.05
CA LYS A 431 3.58 -6.03 19.71
C LYS A 431 2.72 -4.76 19.70
N GLY A 432 2.25 -4.29 20.86
CA GLY A 432 1.47 -3.05 21.00
C GLY A 432 -0.04 -3.21 20.84
N GLU A 433 -0.58 -4.44 20.87
CA GLU A 433 -2.03 -4.69 20.80
C GLU A 433 -2.69 -4.52 22.16
N THR A 434 -3.19 -3.33 22.46
CA THR A 434 -3.75 -2.95 23.77
C THR A 434 -5.01 -3.74 24.15
N ILE A 435 -5.75 -4.24 23.17
CA ILE A 435 -6.91 -5.13 23.40
C ILE A 435 -6.45 -6.42 24.11
N ALA A 436 -5.22 -6.87 23.86
CA ALA A 436 -4.67 -8.07 24.49
C ALA A 436 -4.44 -7.90 26.00
N ASP A 437 -4.13 -6.68 26.48
CA ASP A 437 -3.97 -6.40 27.91
C ASP A 437 -5.29 -6.58 28.67
N GLY A 438 -6.40 -6.14 28.06
CA GLY A 438 -7.75 -6.38 28.57
C GLY A 438 -8.09 -7.88 28.66
N ASN A 439 -7.60 -8.66 27.69
CA ASN A 439 -7.77 -10.11 27.68
C ASN A 439 -6.87 -10.85 28.68
N LEU A 440 -5.73 -10.27 29.08
CA LEU A 440 -4.82 -10.80 30.10
C LEU A 440 -5.34 -10.57 31.53
N ALA A 441 -5.98 -9.43 31.80
CA ALA A 441 -6.33 -9.02 33.17
C ALA A 441 -7.22 -10.03 33.93
N PRO A 442 -8.28 -10.63 33.34
CA PRO A 442 -9.06 -11.67 34.02
C PRO A 442 -8.26 -12.94 34.30
N LYS A 443 -7.29 -13.26 33.44
CA LYS A 443 -6.49 -14.50 33.52
C LYS A 443 -5.38 -14.42 34.55
N ALA A 444 -4.84 -13.22 34.81
CA ALA A 444 -3.91 -12.96 35.92
C ALA A 444 -4.59 -13.11 37.29
N ASN A 445 -5.88 -12.74 37.39
CA ASN A 445 -6.66 -12.85 38.62
C ASN A 445 -7.01 -14.30 38.99
N HIS A 446 -7.21 -15.19 38.00
CA HIS A 446 -7.45 -16.61 38.24
C HIS A 446 -6.17 -17.44 38.50
N SER A 447 -4.99 -16.93 38.13
CA SER A 447 -3.70 -17.61 38.33
C SER A 447 -2.94 -17.20 39.60
N GLY A 448 -3.47 -16.27 40.40
CA GLY A 448 -2.95 -15.94 41.73
C GLY A 448 -1.61 -15.17 41.76
N VAL A 449 -1.28 -14.42 40.70
CA VAL A 449 0.06 -13.82 40.52
C VAL A 449 0.22 -12.41 41.14
N PHE A 450 -0.79 -11.85 41.81
CA PHE A 450 -0.60 -10.62 42.61
C PHE A 450 -0.27 -10.96 44.08
N LYS A 451 1.01 -11.20 44.38
CA LYS A 451 1.53 -10.96 45.74
C LYS A 451 1.86 -9.47 45.88
N ARG A 452 1.16 -8.84 46.83
CA ARG A 452 1.30 -7.46 47.29
C ARG A 452 2.77 -7.13 47.64
N GLY A 453 3.24 -5.96 47.20
CA GLY A 453 4.36 -5.24 47.80
C GLY A 453 3.83 -3.95 48.42
N THR A 454 3.79 -3.93 49.76
CA THR A 454 3.73 -2.74 50.61
C THR A 454 5.00 -1.92 50.51
#